data_AF-A0A8X6L5N0-F1
#
_entry.id   AF-A0A8X6L5N0-F1
#
_cell.length_a   1.000
_cell.length_b   1.000
_cell.length_c   1.000
_cell.angle_alpha   90.00
_cell.angle_beta   90.00
_cell.angle_gamma   90.00
#
_symmetry.space_group_name_H-M   'P 1'
#
loop_
_entity.id
_entity.type
_entity.pdbx_description
1 polymer ?
#
loop_
_entity_poly.entity_id
_entity_poly.type
_entity_poly.pdbx_seq_one_letter_code
_entity_poly.pdbx_strand_id
1 'polypeptide(L)' 'MEVTSVEQRACIKIAVLRGRNVMECHSELVEAFGNNALAYRTVAQWVGKFQQGRVSTSDEKRSRRMAHVVI' A
#
# COMPACT_ATOMS: atom_id res chain seq x y z
N MET A 1 -14.37 13.46 -3.36
CA MET A 1 -14.47 11.99 -3.29
C MET A 1 -13.48 11.56 -2.22
N GLU A 2 -13.96 11.01 -1.10
CA GLU A 2 -13.04 10.45 -0.09
C GLU A 2 -12.50 9.14 -0.63
N VAL A 3 -11.19 9.05 -0.82
CA VAL A 3 -10.53 7.84 -1.32
C VAL A 3 -9.80 7.20 -0.18
N THR A 4 -10.27 6.03 0.21
CA THR A 4 -9.72 5.24 1.31
C THR A 4 -8.30 4.75 0.98
N SER A 5 -7.54 4.43 2.02
CA SER A 5 -6.20 3.85 1.86
C SER A 5 -6.23 2.51 1.08
N VAL A 6 -7.31 1.75 1.17
CA VAL A 6 -7.50 0.48 0.44
C VAL A 6 -7.67 0.73 -1.06
N GLU A 7 -8.43 1.74 -1.45
CA GLU A 7 -8.61 2.13 -2.85
C GLU A 7 -7.30 2.63 -3.46
N GLN A 8 -6.55 3.48 -2.75
CA GLN A 8 -5.24 3.94 -3.23
C GLN A 8 -4.25 2.77 -3.38
N ARG A 9 -4.29 1.76 -2.50
CA ARG A 9 -3.49 0.53 -2.65
C ARG A 9 -3.90 -0.29 -3.88
N ALA A 10 -5.17 -0.28 -4.26
CA ALA A 10 -5.61 -0.91 -5.51
C ALA A 10 -5.05 -0.18 -6.74
N CYS A 11 -4.99 1.16 -6.71
CA CYS A 11 -4.31 1.95 -7.74
C CYS A 11 -2.82 1.58 -7.85
N ILE A 12 -2.11 1.48 -6.72
CA ILE A 12 -0.70 1.04 -6.68
C ILE A 12 -0.57 -0.35 -7.30
N LYS A 13 -1.48 -1.29 -7.00
CA LYS A 13 -1.45 -2.65 -7.56
C LYS A 13 -1.55 -2.63 -9.09
N ILE A 14 -2.47 -1.83 -9.65
CA ILE A 14 -2.60 -1.68 -11.10
C ILE A 14 -1.33 -1.05 -11.70
N ALA A 15 -0.78 -0.02 -11.06
CA ALA A 15 0.44 0.65 -11.53
C ALA A 15 1.65 -0.31 -11.55
N VAL A 16 1.82 -1.15 -10.52
CA VAL A 16 2.87 -2.18 -10.49
C VAL A 16 2.68 -3.22 -11.60
N LEU A 17 1.44 -3.66 -11.85
CA LEU A 17 1.13 -4.57 -12.97
C LEU A 17 1.43 -3.94 -14.34
N ARG A 18 1.38 -2.61 -14.44
CA ARG A 18 1.78 -1.84 -15.63
C ARG A 18 3.30 -1.60 -15.72
N GLY A 19 4.08 -2.08 -14.75
CA GLY A 19 5.54 -1.91 -14.72
C GLY A 19 6.00 -0.54 -14.21
N ARG A 20 5.12 0.24 -13.57
CA ARG A 20 5.48 1.55 -12.99
C ARG A 20 6.41 1.36 -11.79
N ASN A 21 7.40 2.24 -11.67
CA ASN A 21 8.26 2.30 -10.50
C ASN A 21 7.62 3.09 -9.35
N VAL A 22 8.25 3.08 -8.17
CA VAL A 22 7.72 3.71 -6.95
C VAL A 22 7.49 5.22 -7.12
N MET A 23 8.38 5.92 -7.83
CA MET A 23 8.28 7.36 -8.07
C MET A 23 7.09 7.69 -8.96
N GLU A 24 6.92 6.95 -10.05
CA GLU A 24 5.76 7.09 -10.94
C GLU A 24 4.46 6.80 -10.19
N CYS A 25 4.40 5.72 -9.41
CA CYS A 25 3.22 5.39 -8.60
C CYS A 25 2.86 6.52 -7.62
N HIS A 26 3.86 7.11 -6.95
CA HIS A 26 3.62 8.21 -6.01
C HIS A 26 3.17 9.48 -6.73
N SER A 27 3.75 9.78 -7.90
CA SER A 27 3.34 10.93 -8.70
C SER A 27 1.90 10.80 -9.16
N GLU A 28 1.51 9.63 -9.69
CA GLU A 28 0.13 9.34 -10.12
C GLU A 28 -0.86 9.48 -8.94
N LEU A 29 -0.49 9.02 -7.74
CA LEU A 29 -1.31 9.16 -6.54
C LEU A 29 -1.47 10.62 -6.11
N VAL A 30 -0.39 11.41 -6.12
CA VAL A 30 -0.42 12.83 -5.75
C VAL A 30 -1.23 13.64 -6.77
N GLU A 31 -1.10 13.34 -8.05
CA GLU A 31 -1.88 13.98 -9.10
C GLU A 31 -3.39 13.70 -8.96
N ALA A 32 -3.77 12.47 -8.62
CA ALA A 32 -5.17 12.08 -8.47
C ALA A 32 -5.80 12.50 -7.12
N PHE A 33 -5.05 12.40 -6.02
CA PHE A 33 -5.59 12.51 -4.66
C PHE A 33 -5.06 13.71 -3.87
N GLY A 34 -4.07 14.43 -4.39
CA GLY A 34 -3.49 15.61 -3.76
C GLY A 34 -3.02 15.33 -2.32
N ASN A 35 -3.47 16.16 -1.38
CA ASN A 35 -3.12 16.03 0.04
C ASN A 35 -3.62 14.74 0.70
N ASN A 36 -4.58 14.04 0.08
CA ASN A 36 -5.09 12.77 0.58
C ASN A 36 -4.28 11.57 0.08
N ALA A 37 -3.27 11.79 -0.77
CA ALA A 37 -2.43 10.73 -1.30
C ALA A 37 -1.63 10.02 -0.21
N LEU A 38 -1.44 8.71 -0.36
CA LEU A 38 -0.55 7.95 0.49
C LEU A 38 0.88 8.49 0.40
N ALA A 39 1.49 8.69 1.57
CA ALA A 39 2.88 9.12 1.66
C ALA A 39 3.83 8.14 0.93
N TYR A 40 4.90 8.69 0.33
CA TYR A 40 5.90 7.94 -0.43
C TYR A 40 6.37 6.64 0.24
N ARG A 41 6.68 6.65 1.54
CA ARG A 41 7.12 5.45 2.27
C ARG A 41 6.09 4.33 2.23
N THR A 42 4.80 4.67 2.36
CA THR A 42 3.71 3.71 2.27
C THR A 42 3.60 3.16 0.86
N VAL A 43 3.72 4.03 -0.16
CA VAL A 43 3.73 3.60 -1.57
C VAL A 43 4.86 2.61 -1.83
N ALA A 44 6.10 2.94 -1.44
CA ALA A 44 7.25 2.06 -1.58
C ALA A 44 7.05 0.69 -0.92
N GLN A 45 6.48 0.67 0.28
CA GLN A 45 6.18 -0.58 0.99
C GLN A 45 5.17 -1.44 0.21
N TRP A 46 4.10 -0.84 -0.31
CA TRP A 46 3.07 -1.57 -1.06
C TRP A 46 3.55 -2.02 -2.42
N VAL A 47 4.34 -1.21 -3.13
CA VAL A 47 5.00 -1.61 -4.38
C VAL A 47 5.86 -2.85 -4.15
N GLY A 48 6.71 -2.84 -3.12
CA GLY A 48 7.55 -4.00 -2.78
C GLY A 48 6.73 -5.26 -2.45
N LYS A 49 5.64 -5.10 -1.68
CA LYS A 49 4.71 -6.20 -1.39
C LYS A 49 4.07 -6.79 -2.66
N PHE A 50 3.64 -5.95 -3.59
CA PHE A 50 3.02 -6.42 -4.83
C PHE A 50 4.04 -7.07 -5.78
N GLN A 51 5.27 -6.53 -5.85
CA GLN A 51 6.37 -7.16 -6.59
C GLN A 51 6.74 -8.54 -6.04
N GLN A 52 6.57 -8.76 -4.73
CA GLN A 52 6.75 -10.06 -4.07
C GLN A 52 5.55 -11.02 -4.26
N GLY A 53 4.55 -10.65 -5.07
CA GLY A 53 3.41 -11.52 -5.39
C GLY A 53 2.22 -11.41 -4.44
N ARG A 54 2.17 -10.41 -3.55
CA ARG A 54 0.99 -10.19 -2.68
C ARG A 54 -0.24 -9.84 -3.53
N VAL A 55 -1.37 -10.49 -3.26
CA VAL A 55 -2.64 -10.20 -3.97
C VAL A 55 -3.56 -9.26 -3.18
N SER A 56 -3.48 -9.26 -1.86
CA SER A 56 -4.37 -8.49 -0.98
C SER A 56 -3.92 -7.03 -0.81
N THR A 57 -4.88 -6.10 -0.91
CA THR A 57 -4.76 -4.66 -0.63
C THR A 57 -5.07 -4.32 0.84
N SER A 58 -5.57 -5.29 1.61
CA SER A 58 -5.90 -5.11 3.01
C SER A 58 -4.69 -5.38 3.91
N ASP A 59 -4.67 -4.71 5.05
CA ASP A 59 -3.69 -5.02 6.09
C ASP A 59 -3.94 -6.43 6.60
N GLU A 60 -2.88 -7.23 6.72
CA GLU A 60 -2.99 -8.52 7.39
C GLU A 60 -3.30 -8.28 8.86
N LYS A 61 -4.18 -9.13 9.43
CA LYS A 61 -4.41 -9.13 10.87
C LYS A 61 -3.08 -9.34 11.56
N ARG A 62 -2.57 -8.30 12.23
CA ARG A 62 -1.39 -8.39 13.08
C ARG A 62 -1.71 -9.40 14.18
N SER A 63 -1.19 -10.63 14.05
CA SER A 63 -1.27 -11.60 15.12
C SER A 63 -0.57 -10.99 16.33
N ARG A 64 -1.34 -10.56 17.33
CA ARG A 64 -0.79 -10.15 18.61
C ARG A 64 -0.25 -11.43 19.23
N ARG A 65 1.06 -11.65 19.17
CA ARG A 65 1.72 -12.62 20.04
C ARG A 65 1.42 -12.19 21.47
N MET A 66 0.37 -12.77 22.05
CA MET A 66 0.25 -12.87 23.50
C MET A 66 1.45 -13.70 23.93
N ALA A 67 2.51 -13.04 24.39
CA ALA A 67 3.56 -13.71 25.13
C ALA A 67 2.87 -14.25 26.39
N HIS A 68 2.64 -15.56 26.43
CA HIS A 68 2.19 -16.23 27.63
C HIS A 68 3.29 -16.03 28.67
N VAL A 69 3.15 -15.01 29.52
CA VAL A 69 3.94 -14.87 30.73
C VAL A 69 3.48 -16.01 31.62
N VAL A 70 4.28 -17.06 31.71
CA VAL A 70 4.15 -18.09 32.74
C VAL A 70 4.53 -17.40 34.05
N ILE A 71 3.54 -17.19 34.91
CA ILE A 71 3.72 -16.81 36.32
C ILE A 71 3.80 -18.10 37.13
#